data_AF-A0A9D2UXN6-F1
#
_entry.id   AF-A0A9D2UXN6-F1
#
_cell.length_a   1.000
_cell.length_b   1.000
_cell.length_c   1.000
_cell.angle_alpha   90.00
_cell.angle_beta   90.00
_cell.angle_gamma   90.00
#
_symmetry.space_group_name_H-M   'P 1'
#
loop_
_entity.id
_entity.type
_entity.pdbx_description
1 polymer ?
#
loop_
_entity_poly.entity_id
_entity_poly.type
_entity_poly.pdbx_seq_one_letter_code
_entity_poly.pdbx_strand_id
1 'polypeptide(L)'
;MSSLSERTFCLYTYGCQMNEHDSERIAGMLESLGAIQVESVEDAEIAVFVTCCIREAADVRLMGQVASIKNIPLPSGSDLKKRMICIGGCIGQRDGQKLIDALPHVDVVFGTQNIEHLPLLLEEAIQEGDHRVETLESAATFSTDLPSKRVHPWAAWLPITVGCNNFCTYCIVPYVRGRERSRTLEDVVAEARSLVADGVREITLLGQNVNSYGRDLYGEPRFADVLRGVSATGVERIRFATSHPKDLTDEVIALFGELPNLMP
;
A
#
# COMPACT_ATOMS: atom_id res chain seq x y z
N MET A 1 5.82 25.37 -7.62
CA MET A 1 5.63 24.12 -8.39
C MET A 1 6.46 23.07 -7.70
N SER A 2 5.89 21.88 -7.45
CA SER A 2 6.66 20.77 -6.86
C SER A 2 7.81 20.43 -7.81
N SER A 3 8.96 20.03 -7.25
CA SER A 3 10.10 19.56 -8.03
C SER A 3 9.82 18.25 -8.79
N LEU A 4 8.69 17.60 -8.48
CA LEU A 4 8.19 16.39 -9.13
C LEU A 4 7.26 16.66 -10.31
N SER A 5 6.83 17.90 -10.51
CA SER A 5 5.96 18.27 -11.64
C SER A 5 6.64 17.93 -12.96
N GLU A 6 5.89 17.31 -13.88
CA GLU A 6 6.35 16.83 -15.20
C GLU A 6 7.41 15.72 -15.18
N ARG A 7 7.86 15.27 -14.00
CA ARG A 7 8.79 14.15 -13.91
C ARG A 7 8.11 12.83 -14.21
N THR A 8 8.81 11.93 -14.88
CA THR A 8 8.27 10.60 -15.21
C THR A 8 8.62 9.57 -14.14
N PHE A 9 7.66 8.72 -13.77
CA PHE A 9 7.89 7.65 -12.81
C PHE A 9 7.29 6.31 -13.24
N CYS A 10 7.90 5.20 -12.83
CA CYS A 10 7.35 3.86 -12.96
C CYS A 10 7.26 3.17 -11.60
N LEU A 11 6.32 2.22 -11.48
CA LEU A 11 6.06 1.47 -10.26
C LEU A 11 6.33 -0.01 -10.47
N TYR A 12 7.06 -0.61 -9.53
CA TYR A 12 7.28 -2.04 -9.45
C TYR A 12 6.69 -2.58 -8.16
N THR A 13 5.57 -3.27 -8.28
CA THR A 13 4.86 -3.86 -7.15
C THR A 13 5.15 -5.34 -7.06
N TYR A 14 5.69 -5.77 -5.92
CA TYR A 14 5.98 -7.18 -5.65
C TYR A 14 5.41 -7.57 -4.29
N GLY A 15 4.43 -8.48 -4.25
CA GLY A 15 3.95 -8.95 -2.95
C GLY A 15 2.50 -9.36 -2.93
N CYS A 16 1.73 -8.64 -2.10
CA CYS A 16 0.33 -8.94 -1.82
C CYS A 16 -0.59 -7.75 -2.16
N GLN A 17 -1.89 -7.94 -1.96
CA GLN A 17 -2.92 -6.93 -2.18
C GLN A 17 -2.67 -5.61 -1.43
N MET A 18 -2.01 -5.66 -0.27
CA MET A 18 -1.64 -4.45 0.46
C MET A 18 -0.54 -3.65 -0.27
N ASN A 19 0.40 -4.33 -0.93
CA ASN A 19 1.40 -3.66 -1.75
C ASN A 19 0.80 -3.08 -3.03
N GLU A 20 -0.19 -3.75 -3.64
CA GLU A 20 -0.96 -3.20 -4.76
C GLU A 20 -1.68 -1.90 -4.35
N HIS A 21 -2.41 -1.95 -3.24
CA HIS A 21 -3.08 -0.77 -2.69
C HIS A 21 -2.11 0.37 -2.33
N ASP A 22 -0.98 0.06 -1.70
CA ASP A 22 0.06 1.07 -1.42
C ASP A 22 0.61 1.69 -2.73
N SER A 23 0.71 0.91 -3.80
CA SER A 23 1.17 1.38 -5.12
C SER A 23 0.15 2.29 -5.78
N GLU A 24 -1.16 1.98 -5.69
CA GLU A 24 -2.22 2.87 -6.18
C GLU A 24 -2.19 4.24 -5.47
N ARG A 25 -1.92 4.24 -4.16
CA ARG A 25 -1.77 5.48 -3.35
C ARG A 25 -0.51 6.26 -3.71
N ILE A 26 0.61 5.58 -3.93
CA ILE A 26 1.84 6.24 -4.41
C ILE A 26 1.60 6.87 -5.78
N ALA A 27 0.97 6.15 -6.71
CA ALA A 27 0.66 6.67 -8.04
C ALA A 27 -0.25 7.89 -7.95
N GLY A 28 -1.36 7.80 -7.22
CA GLY A 28 -2.30 8.91 -7.08
C GLY A 28 -1.66 10.15 -6.43
N MET A 29 -0.84 9.94 -5.40
CA MET A 29 -0.10 11.01 -4.75
C MET A 29 0.91 11.69 -5.69
N LEU A 30 1.73 10.94 -6.41
CA LEU A 30 2.71 11.51 -7.34
C LEU A 30 2.02 12.22 -8.52
N GLU A 31 0.95 11.66 -9.07
CA GLU A 31 0.14 12.32 -10.12
C GLU A 31 -0.53 13.59 -9.64
N SER A 32 -0.99 13.64 -8.39
CA SER A 32 -1.57 14.87 -7.80
C SER A 32 -0.55 16.01 -7.70
N LEU A 33 0.75 15.70 -7.71
CA LEU A 33 1.85 16.66 -7.73
C LEU A 33 2.33 17.00 -9.15
N GLY A 34 1.68 16.44 -10.18
CA GLY A 34 1.99 16.67 -11.58
C GLY A 34 3.03 15.71 -12.18
N ALA A 35 3.46 14.67 -11.45
CA ALA A 35 4.31 13.63 -12.01
C ALA A 35 3.52 12.74 -12.98
N ILE A 36 4.21 12.11 -13.94
CA ILE A 36 3.60 11.35 -15.03
C ILE A 36 4.01 9.88 -14.91
N GLN A 37 3.03 9.00 -14.73
CA GLN A 37 3.31 7.56 -14.70
C GLN A 37 3.60 7.04 -16.11
N VAL A 38 4.70 6.29 -16.26
CA VAL A 38 5.11 5.59 -17.48
C VAL A 38 5.20 4.07 -17.24
N GLU A 39 5.11 3.29 -18.32
CA GLU A 39 5.08 1.82 -18.24
C GLU A 39 6.47 1.19 -18.10
N SER A 40 7.50 1.85 -18.63
CA SER A 40 8.86 1.34 -18.74
C SER A 40 9.82 2.12 -17.85
N VAL A 41 10.93 1.50 -17.46
CA VAL A 41 11.98 2.21 -16.71
C VAL A 41 12.83 3.09 -17.60
N GLU A 42 12.93 2.73 -18.88
CA GLU A 42 13.62 3.48 -19.93
C GLU A 42 13.03 4.89 -20.08
N ASP A 43 11.71 5.03 -19.89
CA ASP A 43 11.00 6.30 -19.97
C ASP A 43 10.87 7.01 -18.61
N ALA A 44 11.34 6.39 -17.52
CA ALA A 44 11.16 6.88 -16.16
C ALA A 44 12.43 7.57 -15.61
N GLU A 45 12.24 8.75 -15.01
CA GLU A 45 13.23 9.42 -14.18
C GLU A 45 13.27 8.88 -12.74
N ILE A 46 12.13 8.35 -12.27
CA ILE A 46 11.95 7.82 -10.92
C ILE A 46 11.43 6.38 -11.01
N ALA A 47 12.14 5.43 -10.41
CA ALA A 47 11.68 4.05 -10.26
C ALA A 47 11.31 3.78 -8.80
N VAL A 48 10.04 3.48 -8.53
CA VAL A 48 9.54 3.18 -7.19
C VAL A 48 9.22 1.71 -7.05
N PHE A 49 9.89 1.03 -6.12
CA PHE A 49 9.65 -0.36 -5.78
C PHE A 49 8.84 -0.46 -4.50
N VAL A 50 7.67 -1.12 -4.57
CA VAL A 50 6.84 -1.41 -3.40
C VAL A 50 6.84 -2.91 -3.20
N THR A 51 7.61 -3.40 -2.22
CA THR A 51 7.79 -4.84 -2.06
C THR A 51 7.40 -5.39 -0.67
N CYS A 52 6.95 -6.62 -0.69
CA CYS A 52 6.79 -7.46 0.49
C CYS A 52 8.17 -7.94 1.00
N CYS A 53 8.23 -8.32 2.28
CA CYS A 53 9.42 -8.91 2.92
C CYS A 53 9.14 -10.30 3.52
N ILE A 54 7.97 -10.87 3.22
CA ILE A 54 7.51 -12.17 3.77
C ILE A 54 8.00 -13.33 2.90
N ARG A 55 8.12 -13.10 1.58
CA ARG A 55 8.55 -14.12 0.62
C ARG A 55 9.96 -13.80 0.16
N GLU A 56 10.91 -14.70 0.44
CA GLU A 56 12.32 -14.56 0.03
C GLU A 56 12.50 -14.27 -1.47
N ALA A 57 11.65 -14.86 -2.32
CA ALA A 57 11.66 -14.59 -3.76
C ALA A 57 11.40 -13.11 -4.11
N ALA A 58 10.64 -12.38 -3.29
CA ALA A 58 10.39 -10.96 -3.50
C ALA A 58 11.66 -10.13 -3.20
N ASP A 59 12.36 -10.45 -2.11
CA ASP A 59 13.63 -9.81 -1.74
C ASP A 59 14.69 -10.04 -2.83
N VAL A 60 14.88 -11.29 -3.28
CA VAL A 60 15.84 -11.62 -4.35
C VAL A 60 15.50 -10.91 -5.66
N ARG A 61 14.22 -10.87 -6.03
CA ARG A 61 13.75 -10.18 -7.23
C ARG A 61 14.01 -8.68 -7.16
N LEU A 62 13.73 -8.05 -6.02
CA LEU A 62 14.03 -6.63 -5.80
C LEU A 62 15.53 -6.37 -6.02
N MET A 63 16.40 -7.11 -5.33
CA MET A 63 17.85 -6.90 -5.39
C MET A 63 18.38 -7.00 -6.83
N GLY A 64 17.92 -8.00 -7.59
CA GLY A 64 18.33 -8.18 -8.99
C GLY A 64 17.84 -7.05 -9.91
N GLN A 65 16.60 -6.59 -9.74
CA GLN A 65 16.00 -5.53 -10.56
C GLN A 65 16.60 -4.15 -10.25
N VAL A 66 16.80 -3.83 -8.98
CA VAL A 66 17.43 -2.57 -8.57
C VAL A 66 18.86 -2.49 -9.11
N ALA A 67 19.61 -3.59 -9.01
CA ALA A 67 20.97 -3.68 -9.53
C ALA A 67 21.06 -3.55 -11.06
N SER A 68 20.05 -3.97 -11.82
CA SER A 68 20.03 -3.84 -13.29
C SER A 68 19.65 -2.42 -13.75
N ILE A 69 18.69 -1.79 -13.06
CA ILE A 69 18.13 -0.50 -13.48
C ILE A 69 19.13 0.67 -13.37
N LYS A 70 20.11 0.58 -12.47
CA LYS A 70 21.11 1.65 -12.29
C LYS A 70 21.91 1.99 -13.56
N ASN A 71 22.00 1.06 -14.52
CA ASN A 71 22.75 1.23 -15.75
C ASN A 71 21.88 1.65 -16.95
N ILE A 72 20.56 1.73 -16.77
CA ILE A 72 19.63 2.12 -17.84
C ILE A 72 19.73 3.65 -17.99
N PRO A 73 19.97 4.21 -19.18
CA PRO A 73 20.01 5.65 -19.38
C PRO A 73 18.70 6.33 -18.98
N LEU A 74 18.78 7.60 -18.58
CA LEU A 74 17.61 8.44 -18.34
C LEU A 74 16.87 8.76 -19.65
N PRO A 75 15.56 9.05 -19.60
CA PRO A 75 14.81 9.54 -20.76
C PRO A 75 15.42 10.81 -21.32
N SER A 76 15.29 10.99 -22.64
CA SER A 76 15.83 12.15 -23.34
C SER A 76 15.20 13.44 -22.82
N GLY A 77 16.04 14.40 -22.41
CA GLY A 77 15.59 15.68 -21.86
C GLY A 77 15.49 15.74 -20.34
N SER A 78 15.76 14.63 -19.63
CA SER A 78 15.91 14.65 -18.17
C SER A 78 17.08 15.55 -17.74
N ASP A 79 16.84 16.38 -16.73
CA ASP A 79 17.85 17.23 -16.08
C ASP A 79 18.54 16.53 -14.90
N LEU A 80 18.10 15.32 -14.55
CA LEU A 80 18.70 14.54 -13.46
C LEU A 80 20.06 13.98 -13.86
N LYS A 81 20.96 13.90 -12.88
CA LYS A 81 22.29 13.29 -13.06
C LYS A 81 22.22 11.77 -13.14
N LYS A 82 21.22 11.16 -12.52
CA LYS A 82 20.95 9.73 -12.46
C LYS A 82 19.46 9.48 -12.21
N ARG A 83 19.00 8.27 -12.52
CA ARG A 83 17.65 7.82 -12.16
C ARG A 83 17.50 7.75 -10.64
N MET A 84 16.39 8.25 -10.12
CA MET A 84 16.04 8.12 -8.71
C MET A 84 15.46 6.72 -8.45
N ILE A 85 16.00 6.00 -7.48
CA ILE A 85 15.52 4.67 -7.11
C ILE A 85 14.96 4.72 -5.69
N CYS A 86 13.68 4.39 -5.56
CA CYS A 86 12.96 4.37 -4.28
C CYS A 86 12.55 2.95 -3.90
N ILE A 87 12.74 2.56 -2.65
CA ILE A 87 12.29 1.27 -2.12
C ILE A 87 11.37 1.49 -0.92
N GLY A 88 10.16 0.97 -1.01
CA GLY A 88 9.15 1.03 0.04
C GLY A 88 8.47 -0.30 0.31
N GLY A 89 7.41 -0.22 1.11
CA GLY A 89 6.66 -1.40 1.54
C GLY A 89 7.30 -2.10 2.74
N CYS A 90 6.94 -3.36 2.95
CA CYS A 90 7.35 -4.10 4.15
C CYS A 90 8.88 -4.28 4.23
N ILE A 91 9.58 -4.35 3.10
CA ILE A 91 11.05 -4.46 3.11
C ILE A 91 11.70 -3.15 3.57
N GLY A 92 11.17 -2.00 3.11
CA GLY A 92 11.67 -0.69 3.50
C GLY A 92 11.53 -0.51 5.01
N GLN A 93 10.38 -0.90 5.56
CA GLN A 93 10.14 -0.90 7.01
C GLN A 93 11.06 -1.86 7.79
N ARG A 94 11.36 -3.05 7.25
CA ARG A 94 12.18 -4.07 7.92
C ARG A 94 13.66 -3.69 7.94
N ASP A 95 14.19 -3.27 6.80
CA ASP A 95 15.62 -3.17 6.56
C ASP A 95 16.13 -1.73 6.62
N GLY A 96 15.31 -0.74 6.27
CA GLY A 96 15.64 0.69 6.35
C GLY A 96 17.04 0.99 5.79
N GLN A 97 17.93 1.49 6.65
CA GLN A 97 19.31 1.85 6.30
C GLN A 97 20.11 0.69 5.68
N LYS A 98 19.83 -0.56 6.07
CA LYS A 98 20.54 -1.73 5.53
C LYS A 98 20.34 -1.90 4.03
N LEU A 99 19.23 -1.39 3.47
CA LEU A 99 18.99 -1.41 2.02
C LEU A 99 19.96 -0.47 1.30
N ILE A 100 20.26 0.70 1.87
CA ILE A 100 21.26 1.61 1.31
C ILE A 100 22.66 0.98 1.40
N ASP A 101 22.99 0.37 2.54
CA ASP A 101 24.29 -0.28 2.74
C ASP A 101 24.52 -1.42 1.73
N ALA A 102 23.46 -2.18 1.39
CA ALA A 102 23.50 -3.26 0.40
C ALA A 102 23.37 -2.77 -1.05
N LEU A 103 22.64 -1.69 -1.28
CA LEU A 103 22.35 -1.11 -2.60
C LEU A 103 22.66 0.40 -2.58
N PRO A 104 23.94 0.82 -2.70
CA PRO A 104 24.34 2.23 -2.60
C PRO A 104 23.84 3.15 -3.72
N HIS A 105 23.02 2.63 -4.64
CA HIS A 105 22.41 3.36 -5.74
C HIS A 105 20.92 3.63 -5.50
N VAL A 106 20.36 3.13 -4.40
CA VAL A 106 19.03 3.49 -3.93
C VAL A 106 19.11 4.87 -3.31
N ASP A 107 18.18 5.75 -3.66
CA ASP A 107 18.15 7.13 -3.20
C ASP A 107 17.20 7.33 -2.03
N VAL A 108 16.04 6.65 -2.07
CA VAL A 108 15.01 6.79 -1.05
C VAL A 108 14.58 5.43 -0.53
N VAL A 109 14.53 5.27 0.80
CA VAL A 109 13.90 4.14 1.47
C VAL A 109 12.82 4.66 2.41
N PHE A 110 11.61 4.13 2.29
CA PHE A 110 10.49 4.51 3.14
C PHE A 110 9.74 3.30 3.70
N GLY A 111 9.13 3.48 4.87
CA GLY A 111 8.37 2.45 5.56
C GLY A 111 6.94 2.30 5.05
N THR A 112 6.18 1.41 5.71
CA THR A 112 4.75 1.20 5.39
C THR A 112 3.84 2.23 6.05
N GLN A 113 4.39 2.99 7.01
CA GLN A 113 3.66 3.90 7.89
C GLN A 113 3.80 5.38 7.48
N ASN A 114 4.60 5.69 6.46
CA ASN A 114 4.96 7.04 6.05
C ASN A 114 5.02 7.17 4.52
N ILE A 115 4.09 6.50 3.82
CA ILE A 115 4.01 6.55 2.35
C ILE A 115 3.83 8.00 1.89
N GLU A 116 3.06 8.79 2.63
CA GLU A 116 2.82 10.21 2.40
C GLU A 116 4.09 11.08 2.42
N HIS A 117 5.19 10.61 3.00
CA HIS A 117 6.45 11.35 3.04
C HIS A 117 7.32 11.10 1.80
N LEU A 118 7.00 10.11 0.95
CA LEU A 118 7.76 9.79 -0.25
C LEU A 118 8.03 11.02 -1.14
N PRO A 119 7.07 11.91 -1.42
CA PRO A 119 7.34 13.10 -2.22
C PRO A 119 8.44 13.97 -1.61
N LEU A 120 8.34 14.26 -0.31
CA LEU A 120 9.34 15.08 0.40
C LEU A 120 10.73 14.43 0.33
N LEU A 121 10.84 13.14 0.62
CA LEU A 121 12.10 12.41 0.58
C LEU A 121 12.72 12.41 -0.83
N LEU A 122 11.88 12.33 -1.87
CA LEU A 122 12.29 12.44 -3.27
C LEU A 122 12.82 13.84 -3.59
N GLU A 123 12.10 14.91 -3.21
CA GLU A 123 12.54 16.29 -3.48
C GLU A 123 13.90 16.57 -2.82
N GLU A 124 14.06 16.15 -1.57
CA GLU A 124 15.32 16.30 -0.83
C GLU A 124 16.47 15.51 -1.45
N ALA A 125 16.22 14.24 -1.83
CA ALA A 125 17.23 13.40 -2.48
C ALA A 125 17.67 13.97 -3.84
N ILE A 126 16.74 14.56 -4.61
CA ILE A 126 17.04 15.23 -5.88
C ILE A 126 17.89 16.49 -5.65
N GLN A 127 17.57 17.29 -4.63
CA GLN A 127 18.24 18.57 -4.36
C GLN A 127 19.64 18.40 -3.76
N GLU A 128 19.77 17.53 -2.76
CA GLU A 128 21.03 17.34 -2.02
C GLU A 128 21.93 16.29 -2.65
N GLY A 129 21.36 15.34 -3.38
CA GLY A 129 22.09 14.22 -3.98
C GLY A 129 22.55 13.16 -2.97
N ASP A 130 21.93 13.12 -1.78
CA ASP A 130 22.21 12.17 -0.70
C ASP A 130 21.04 11.21 -0.48
N HIS A 131 21.30 10.10 0.21
CA HIS A 131 20.31 9.08 0.53
C HIS A 131 19.30 9.58 1.57
N ARG A 132 18.03 9.23 1.39
CA ARG A 132 16.96 9.48 2.35
C ARG A 132 16.36 8.17 2.83
N VAL A 133 16.36 7.97 4.14
CA VAL A 133 15.79 6.78 4.78
C VAL A 133 14.86 7.22 5.89
N GLU A 134 13.60 6.81 5.82
CA GLU A 134 12.65 7.06 6.90
C GLU A 134 11.72 5.87 7.12
N THR A 135 11.70 5.35 8.34
CA THR A 135 10.81 4.26 8.75
C THR A 135 10.17 4.64 10.08
N LEU A 136 8.84 4.71 10.13
CA LEU A 136 8.10 5.03 11.36
C LEU A 136 7.52 3.76 11.99
N GLU A 137 7.47 3.70 13.32
CA GLU A 137 6.84 2.57 14.02
C GLU A 137 5.32 2.57 13.91
N SER A 138 4.72 3.75 13.75
CA SER A 138 3.27 3.93 13.62
C SER A 138 2.94 5.17 12.80
N ALA A 139 1.95 5.06 11.92
CA ALA A 139 1.42 6.21 11.19
C ALA A 139 0.71 7.19 12.15
N ALA A 140 0.89 8.50 11.94
CA ALA A 140 0.21 9.53 12.72
C ALA A 140 -1.32 9.51 12.51
N THR A 141 -1.76 9.20 11.30
CA THR A 141 -3.17 9.11 10.90
C THR A 141 -3.40 7.88 10.03
N PHE A 142 -4.65 7.42 9.95
CA PHE A 142 -5.03 6.51 8.87
C PHE A 142 -5.00 7.29 7.58
N SER A 143 -4.06 6.97 6.71
CA SER A 143 -3.77 7.75 5.51
C SER A 143 -4.73 7.38 4.35
N THR A 144 -6.02 7.24 4.67
CA THR A 144 -7.13 7.04 3.71
C THR A 144 -7.43 8.28 2.88
N ASP A 145 -6.89 9.44 3.26
CA ASP A 145 -7.04 10.70 2.53
C ASP A 145 -6.07 10.86 1.37
N LEU A 146 -5.10 9.95 1.19
CA LEU A 146 -4.20 10.02 0.04
C LEU A 146 -4.97 9.74 -1.25
N PRO A 147 -4.75 10.55 -2.30
CA PRO A 147 -5.27 10.24 -3.63
C PRO A 147 -4.82 8.84 -4.06
N SER A 148 -5.74 8.05 -4.59
CA SER A 148 -5.46 6.71 -5.09
C SER A 148 -5.81 6.61 -6.57
N LYS A 149 -4.88 6.08 -7.37
CA LYS A 149 -5.10 5.78 -8.79
C LYS A 149 -5.47 4.30 -8.93
N ARG A 150 -6.78 4.02 -9.02
CA ARG A 150 -7.29 2.64 -9.18
C ARG A 150 -6.80 2.02 -10.49
N VAL A 151 -6.28 0.80 -10.42
CA VAL A 151 -5.89 0.03 -11.62
C VAL A 151 -7.10 -0.30 -12.49
N HIS A 152 -8.25 -0.56 -11.84
CA HIS A 152 -9.51 -0.84 -12.51
C HIS A 152 -10.58 0.14 -12.07
N PRO A 153 -11.30 0.80 -13.01
CA PRO A 153 -12.32 1.79 -12.64
C PRO A 153 -13.51 1.17 -11.89
N TRP A 154 -13.78 -0.13 -12.09
CA TRP A 154 -14.89 -0.85 -11.48
C TRP A 154 -14.53 -1.56 -10.17
N ALA A 155 -13.25 -1.59 -9.76
CA ALA A 155 -12.78 -2.32 -8.57
C ALA A 155 -12.09 -1.35 -7.61
N ALA A 156 -12.28 -1.54 -6.30
CA ALA A 156 -11.57 -0.76 -5.30
C ALA A 156 -11.11 -1.60 -4.12
N TRP A 157 -9.93 -1.25 -3.61
CA TRP A 157 -9.45 -1.68 -2.32
C TRP A 157 -10.07 -0.79 -1.24
N LEU A 158 -10.61 -1.39 -0.18
CA LEU A 158 -11.13 -0.65 0.97
C LEU A 158 -10.43 -1.17 2.24
N PRO A 159 -9.35 -0.51 2.69
CA PRO A 159 -8.69 -0.85 3.94
C PRO A 159 -9.63 -0.60 5.11
N ILE A 160 -9.86 -1.61 5.94
CA ILE A 160 -10.69 -1.52 7.16
C ILE A 160 -9.85 -1.60 8.43
N THR A 161 -8.69 -2.27 8.35
CA THR A 161 -7.69 -2.35 9.41
C THR A 161 -6.29 -2.22 8.83
N VAL A 162 -5.34 -1.81 9.66
CA VAL A 162 -3.90 -1.93 9.42
C VAL A 162 -3.23 -2.59 10.61
N GLY A 163 -2.10 -3.23 10.38
CA GLY A 163 -1.35 -3.94 11.42
C GLY A 163 -2.05 -5.20 11.91
N CYS A 164 -1.41 -5.91 12.83
CA CYS A 164 -1.97 -7.14 13.38
C CYS A 164 -1.49 -7.38 14.82
N ASN A 165 -2.39 -7.83 15.69
CA ASN A 165 -2.07 -8.19 17.07
C ASN A 165 -1.83 -9.69 17.26
N ASN A 166 -1.93 -10.51 16.20
CA ASN A 166 -1.57 -11.92 16.28
C ASN A 166 -0.04 -12.08 16.20
N PHE A 167 0.56 -12.55 17.30
CA PHE A 167 1.99 -12.89 17.40
C PHE A 167 2.22 -14.34 16.98
N CYS A 168 1.84 -14.67 15.74
CA CYS A 168 2.18 -15.96 15.16
C CYS A 168 3.70 -16.09 15.11
N THR A 169 4.25 -17.23 15.51
CA THR A 169 5.71 -17.46 15.67
C THR A 169 6.53 -17.21 14.39
N TYR A 170 5.89 -17.26 13.23
CA TYR A 170 6.50 -17.08 11.91
C TYR A 170 6.24 -15.69 11.28
N CYS A 171 5.42 -14.84 11.91
CA CYS A 171 4.86 -13.66 11.25
C CYS A 171 5.63 -12.39 11.58
N ILE A 172 6.13 -11.71 10.55
CA ILE A 172 6.83 -10.42 10.66
C ILE A 172 5.87 -9.23 10.72
N VAL A 173 4.60 -9.42 10.35
CA VAL A 173 3.61 -8.35 10.14
C VAL A 173 3.50 -7.36 11.31
N PRO A 174 3.44 -7.78 12.60
CA PRO A 174 3.34 -6.84 13.71
C PRO A 174 4.50 -5.83 13.78
N TYR A 175 5.67 -6.16 13.21
CA TYR A 175 6.86 -5.31 13.19
C TYR A 175 6.91 -4.40 11.96
N VAL A 176 6.41 -4.87 10.80
CA VAL A 176 6.50 -4.12 9.54
C VAL A 176 5.23 -3.39 9.13
N ARG A 177 4.10 -3.65 9.80
CA ARG A 177 2.82 -2.95 9.62
C ARG A 177 2.23 -2.44 10.94
N GLY A 178 2.92 -2.67 12.05
CA GLY A 178 2.52 -2.21 13.37
C GLY A 178 1.41 -3.04 14.02
N ARG A 179 0.93 -2.52 15.16
CA ARG A 179 -0.21 -3.06 15.90
C ARG A 179 -1.50 -2.85 15.14
N GLU A 180 -2.46 -3.73 15.40
CA GLU A 180 -3.80 -3.60 14.82
C GLU A 180 -4.39 -2.25 15.21
N ARG A 181 -4.85 -1.54 14.18
CA ARG A 181 -5.70 -0.38 14.30
C ARG A 181 -6.86 -0.61 13.34
N SER A 182 -8.08 -0.38 13.81
CA SER A 182 -9.28 -0.41 12.98
C SER A 182 -9.74 0.99 12.64
N ARG A 183 -10.40 1.12 11.49
CA ARG A 183 -11.21 2.30 11.17
C ARG A 183 -12.58 2.17 11.80
N THR A 184 -13.26 3.30 12.04
CA THR A 184 -14.66 3.25 12.50
C THR A 184 -15.56 2.65 11.42
N LEU A 185 -16.66 2.01 11.83
CA LEU A 185 -17.62 1.44 10.89
C LEU A 185 -18.22 2.53 10.00
N GLU A 186 -18.46 3.71 10.58
CA GLU A 186 -19.01 4.88 9.90
C GLU A 186 -18.10 5.34 8.76
N ASP A 187 -16.79 5.45 9.00
CA ASP A 187 -15.81 5.85 7.98
C ASP A 187 -15.72 4.82 6.85
N VAL A 188 -15.69 3.52 7.21
CA VAL A 188 -15.61 2.43 6.22
C VAL A 188 -16.86 2.43 5.31
N VAL A 189 -18.05 2.56 5.90
CA VAL A 189 -19.30 2.58 5.12
C VAL A 189 -19.44 3.88 4.32
N ALA A 190 -18.98 5.02 4.84
CA ALA A 190 -18.95 6.27 4.10
C ALA A 190 -18.05 6.19 2.86
N GLU A 191 -16.84 5.64 2.99
CA GLU A 191 -15.94 5.44 1.85
C GLU A 191 -16.51 4.42 0.85
N ALA A 192 -17.09 3.30 1.32
CA ALA A 192 -17.76 2.34 0.47
C ALA A 192 -18.89 3.00 -0.37
N ARG A 193 -19.70 3.87 0.24
CA ARG A 193 -20.73 4.64 -0.48
C ARG A 193 -20.13 5.56 -1.53
N SER A 194 -19.02 6.25 -1.22
CA SER A 194 -18.33 7.09 -2.19
C SER A 194 -17.81 6.28 -3.38
N LEU A 195 -17.21 5.12 -3.13
CA LEU A 195 -16.73 4.23 -4.19
C LEU A 195 -17.87 3.75 -5.09
N VAL A 196 -19.01 3.35 -4.52
CA VAL A 196 -20.20 2.96 -5.30
C VAL A 196 -20.73 4.14 -6.13
N ALA A 197 -20.77 5.35 -5.57
CA ALA A 197 -21.18 6.56 -6.29
C ALA A 197 -20.23 6.88 -7.47
N ASP A 198 -18.94 6.58 -7.33
CA ASP A 198 -17.92 6.68 -8.38
C ASP A 198 -18.00 5.57 -9.44
N GLY A 199 -18.97 4.66 -9.33
CA GLY A 199 -19.21 3.57 -10.29
C GLY A 199 -18.44 2.28 -10.00
N VAL A 200 -17.84 2.13 -8.81
CA VAL A 200 -17.22 0.88 -8.38
C VAL A 200 -18.30 -0.18 -8.17
N ARG A 201 -18.05 -1.37 -8.72
CA ARG A 201 -18.94 -2.53 -8.65
C ARG A 201 -18.41 -3.62 -7.73
N GLU A 202 -17.09 -3.66 -7.51
CA GLU A 202 -16.45 -4.64 -6.64
C GLU A 202 -15.57 -3.94 -5.59
N ILE A 203 -15.85 -4.18 -4.32
CA ILE A 203 -15.03 -3.71 -3.20
C ILE A 203 -14.33 -4.90 -2.56
N THR A 204 -13.01 -4.82 -2.44
CA THR A 204 -12.22 -5.78 -1.65
C THR A 204 -11.81 -5.15 -0.33
N LEU A 205 -12.35 -5.67 0.78
CA LEU A 205 -11.98 -5.26 2.13
C LEU A 205 -10.56 -5.74 2.43
N LEU A 206 -9.70 -4.81 2.85
CA LEU A 206 -8.29 -5.07 3.14
C LEU A 206 -7.96 -4.91 4.62
N GLY A 207 -7.09 -5.79 5.09
CA GLY A 207 -6.50 -5.79 6.41
C GLY A 207 -5.38 -6.82 6.46
N GLN A 208 -4.66 -6.92 7.58
CA GLN A 208 -3.73 -8.04 7.81
C GLN A 208 -4.45 -9.24 8.45
N ASN A 209 -5.45 -8.96 9.27
CA ASN A 209 -6.45 -9.91 9.73
C ASN A 209 -7.80 -9.20 9.73
N VAL A 210 -8.60 -9.43 8.69
CA VAL A 210 -9.90 -8.73 8.57
C VAL A 210 -10.88 -9.21 9.63
N ASN A 211 -10.78 -10.45 10.09
CA ASN A 211 -11.73 -11.02 11.03
C ASN A 211 -11.58 -10.44 12.45
N SER A 212 -10.42 -9.90 12.81
CA SER A 212 -10.23 -9.21 14.10
C SER A 212 -10.68 -7.75 14.10
N TYR A 213 -11.17 -7.23 12.96
CA TYR A 213 -11.65 -5.84 12.85
C TYR A 213 -12.53 -5.45 14.04
N GLY A 214 -12.26 -4.26 14.59
CA GLY A 214 -13.06 -3.67 15.65
C GLY A 214 -12.66 -4.11 17.06
N ARG A 215 -11.76 -5.09 17.22
CA ARG A 215 -11.32 -5.51 18.56
C ARG A 215 -10.64 -4.38 19.35
N ASP A 216 -9.83 -3.57 18.68
CA ASP A 216 -9.15 -2.41 19.26
C ASP A 216 -10.08 -1.21 19.55
N LEU A 217 -11.20 -1.08 18.83
CA LEU A 217 -12.16 0.02 18.99
C LEU A 217 -13.34 -0.32 19.91
N TYR A 218 -13.88 -1.53 19.80
CA TYR A 218 -15.14 -1.97 20.40
C TYR A 218 -14.95 -3.07 21.46
N GLY A 219 -13.72 -3.56 21.64
CA GLY A 219 -13.38 -4.63 22.60
C GLY A 219 -13.65 -6.05 22.08
N GLU A 220 -14.33 -6.19 20.95
CA GLU A 220 -14.70 -7.47 20.34
C GLU A 220 -14.65 -7.39 18.79
N PRO A 221 -14.46 -8.52 18.09
CA PRO A 221 -14.52 -8.55 16.63
C PRO A 221 -15.91 -8.16 16.10
N ARG A 222 -15.96 -7.22 15.15
CA ARG A 222 -17.18 -6.72 14.49
C ARG A 222 -17.10 -6.76 12.97
N PHE A 223 -16.34 -7.70 12.42
CA PHE A 223 -16.18 -7.80 10.97
C PHE A 223 -17.50 -8.11 10.23
N ALA A 224 -18.43 -8.84 10.87
CA ALA A 224 -19.77 -9.07 10.33
C ALA A 224 -20.54 -7.77 10.09
N ASP A 225 -20.39 -6.78 10.97
CA ASP A 225 -21.04 -5.47 10.84
C ASP A 225 -20.48 -4.68 9.65
N VAL A 226 -19.17 -4.80 9.38
CA VAL A 226 -18.56 -4.23 8.18
C VAL A 226 -19.14 -4.86 6.91
N LEU A 227 -19.25 -6.19 6.86
CA LEU A 227 -19.82 -6.89 5.70
C LEU A 227 -21.27 -6.45 5.44
N ARG A 228 -22.10 -6.37 6.48
CA ARG A 228 -23.48 -5.87 6.37
C ARG A 228 -23.54 -4.41 5.95
N GLY A 229 -22.72 -3.56 6.57
CA GLY A 229 -22.66 -2.13 6.27
C GLY A 229 -22.24 -1.83 4.84
N VAL A 230 -21.20 -2.53 4.36
CA VAL A 230 -20.73 -2.40 2.98
C VAL A 230 -21.75 -2.99 2.00
N SER A 231 -22.38 -4.13 2.33
CA SER A 231 -23.44 -4.71 1.49
C SER A 231 -24.64 -3.77 1.33
N ALA A 232 -25.03 -3.09 2.41
CA ALA A 232 -26.10 -2.10 2.40
C ALA A 232 -25.81 -0.86 1.53
N THR A 233 -24.56 -0.64 1.10
CA THR A 233 -24.24 0.44 0.15
C THR A 233 -24.73 0.16 -1.27
N GLY A 234 -25.11 -1.09 -1.58
CA GLY A 234 -25.56 -1.50 -2.91
C GLY A 234 -24.44 -1.92 -3.86
N VAL A 235 -23.21 -2.09 -3.37
CA VAL A 235 -22.10 -2.62 -4.18
C VAL A 235 -22.45 -4.02 -4.73
N GLU A 236 -22.10 -4.29 -5.99
CA GLU A 236 -22.45 -5.55 -6.65
C GLU A 236 -21.68 -6.75 -6.08
N ARG A 237 -20.42 -6.55 -5.65
CA ARG A 237 -19.55 -7.59 -5.11
C ARG A 237 -18.69 -7.11 -3.96
N ILE A 238 -18.63 -7.92 -2.91
CA ILE A 238 -17.75 -7.77 -1.77
C ILE A 238 -16.79 -8.95 -1.76
N ARG A 239 -15.51 -8.65 -1.64
CA ARG A 239 -14.44 -9.63 -1.39
C ARG A 239 -13.71 -9.25 -0.12
N PHE A 240 -13.09 -10.23 0.50
CA PHE A 240 -12.04 -10.00 1.47
C PHE A 240 -11.05 -11.15 1.41
N ALA A 241 -9.84 -10.90 1.90
CA ALA A 241 -8.83 -11.93 2.07
C ALA A 241 -8.26 -11.84 3.49
N THR A 242 -7.26 -12.67 3.81
CA THR A 242 -6.50 -12.61 5.07
C THR A 242 -7.31 -12.91 6.34
N SER A 243 -8.17 -13.92 6.27
CA SER A 243 -8.85 -14.46 7.44
C SER A 243 -7.89 -15.25 8.33
N HIS A 244 -7.95 -15.01 9.64
CA HIS A 244 -7.23 -15.83 10.61
C HIS A 244 -8.21 -16.82 11.28
N PRO A 245 -7.98 -18.14 11.24
CA PRO A 245 -8.95 -19.14 11.71
C PRO A 245 -9.43 -18.96 13.15
N LYS A 246 -8.57 -18.42 14.03
CA LYS A 246 -8.92 -18.10 15.43
C LYS A 246 -10.00 -17.02 15.55
N ASP A 247 -10.05 -16.08 14.61
CA ASP A 247 -10.94 -14.91 14.65
C ASP A 247 -12.14 -15.07 13.70
N LEU A 248 -12.21 -16.14 12.90
CA LEU A 248 -13.36 -16.44 12.05
C LEU A 248 -14.55 -16.90 12.91
N THR A 249 -15.62 -16.12 12.90
CA THR A 249 -16.84 -16.39 13.69
C THR A 249 -17.90 -17.11 12.86
N ASP A 250 -18.77 -17.86 13.53
CA ASP A 250 -19.95 -18.49 12.89
C ASP A 250 -20.85 -17.46 12.19
N GLU A 251 -20.91 -16.25 12.73
CA GLU A 251 -21.64 -15.15 12.13
C GLU A 251 -21.07 -14.75 10.76
N VAL A 252 -19.75 -14.61 10.63
CA VAL A 252 -19.11 -14.31 9.34
C VAL A 252 -19.33 -15.45 8.34
N ILE A 253 -19.33 -16.70 8.80
CA ILE A 253 -19.63 -17.86 7.95
C ILE A 253 -21.08 -17.82 7.45
N ALA A 254 -22.04 -17.54 8.32
CA ALA A 254 -23.45 -17.45 7.97
C ALA A 254 -23.71 -16.38 6.89
N LEU A 255 -22.97 -15.26 6.92
CA LEU A 255 -23.12 -14.18 5.94
C LEU A 255 -22.85 -14.59 4.50
N PHE A 256 -22.07 -15.64 4.23
CA PHE A 256 -21.93 -16.18 2.86
C PHE A 256 -23.23 -16.77 2.31
N GLY A 257 -24.15 -17.20 3.18
CA GLY A 257 -25.49 -17.65 2.80
C GLY A 257 -26.55 -16.54 2.81
N GLU A 258 -26.28 -15.43 3.50
CA GLU A 258 -27.25 -14.33 3.70
C GLU A 258 -27.04 -13.15 2.75
N LEU A 259 -25.78 -12.80 2.46
CA LEU A 259 -25.42 -11.65 1.62
C LEU A 259 -25.16 -12.12 0.18
N PRO A 260 -26.06 -11.82 -0.78
CA PRO A 260 -25.93 -12.32 -2.16
C PRO A 260 -24.74 -11.72 -2.92
N ASN A 261 -24.23 -10.58 -2.44
CA ASN A 261 -23.07 -9.89 -2.99
C ASN A 261 -21.76 -10.23 -2.27
N LEU A 262 -21.76 -11.11 -1.25
CA LEU A 262 -20.53 -11.57 -0.62
C LEU A 262 -19.94 -12.75 -1.42
N MET A 263 -18.74 -12.54 -1.97
CA MET A 263 -18.10 -13.52 -2.84
C MET A 263 -17.24 -14.51 -2.05
N PRO A 264 -17.33 -15.82 -2.34
CA PRO A 264 -16.49 -16.86 -1.72
C PRO A 264 -15.00 -16.75 -2.08
#